data_AF-A0A5P8WKM1-F1
#
_entry.id   AF-A0A5P8WKM1-F1
#
_cell.length_a   1.000
_cell.length_b   1.000
_cell.length_c   1.000
_cell.angle_alpha   90.00
_cell.angle_beta   90.00
_cell.angle_gamma   90.00
#
_symmetry.space_group_name_H-M   'P 1'
#
loop_
_entity.id
_entity.type
_entity.pdbx_description
1 polymer ?
#
loop_
_entity_poly.entity_id
_entity_poly.type
_entity_poly.pdbx_seq_one_letter_code
_entity_poly.pdbx_strand_id
1 'polypeptide(L)'
;MKQPCANCPFRKSIAYALSPEKAHDILQAITHDKAFHCHKTVDYSESHEGRVTVESKLCFGAVLFLENTVRGGCRSNVMFRFGLISKEFELNDLRKEESVYQSFEEFLEEVSY
;
A
#
# COMPACT_ATOMS: atom_id res chain seq x y z
N MET A 1 -1.42 -2.67 -13.41
CA MET A 1 -0.18 -2.20 -12.79
C MET A 1 0.06 -3.12 -11.60
N LYS A 2 1.09 -3.96 -11.63
CA LYS A 2 1.36 -4.96 -10.58
C LYS A 2 2.63 -4.65 -9.77
N GLN A 3 2.94 -3.37 -9.69
CA GLN A 3 4.12 -2.82 -9.02
C GLN A 3 3.72 -1.50 -8.35
N PRO A 4 4.37 -1.10 -7.25
CA PRO A 4 4.20 0.22 -6.68
C PRO A 4 4.38 1.31 -7.75
N CYS A 5 3.53 2.34 -7.72
CA CYS A 5 3.60 3.41 -8.69
C CYS A 5 4.83 4.31 -8.45
N ALA A 6 5.20 5.11 -9.45
CA ALA A 6 6.42 5.94 -9.39
C ALA A 6 6.48 6.90 -8.18
N ASN A 7 5.34 7.31 -7.62
CA ASN A 7 5.26 8.25 -6.50
C ASN A 7 4.70 7.55 -5.24
N CYS A 8 4.91 6.24 -5.13
CA CYS A 8 4.32 5.45 -4.06
C CYS A 8 4.90 5.84 -2.70
N PRO A 9 4.07 6.15 -1.68
CA PRO A 9 4.57 6.50 -0.34
C PRO A 9 5.23 5.31 0.37
N PHE A 10 5.01 4.09 -0.10
CA PHE A 10 5.68 2.89 0.44
C PHE A 10 7.06 2.65 -0.20
N ARG A 11 7.48 3.45 -1.20
CA ARG A 11 8.81 3.31 -1.82
C ARG A 11 9.84 4.12 -1.05
N LYS A 12 10.93 3.47 -0.65
CA LYS A 12 12.13 4.08 -0.03
C LYS A 12 12.77 5.15 -0.90
N SER A 13 12.67 5.02 -2.23
CA SER A 13 13.26 5.97 -3.18
C SER A 13 12.49 7.29 -3.26
N ILE A 14 11.35 7.41 -2.59
CA ILE A 14 10.49 8.58 -2.60
C ILE A 14 10.46 9.15 -1.19
N ALA A 15 11.05 10.33 -1.02
CA ALA A 15 10.90 11.09 0.22
C ALA A 15 9.43 11.52 0.34
N TYR A 16 8.72 10.92 1.29
CA TYR A 16 7.32 11.22 1.54
C TYR A 16 7.15 11.54 3.01
N ALA A 17 6.87 12.79 3.33
CA ALA A 17 6.70 13.25 4.70
C ALA A 17 5.24 13.04 5.16
N LEU A 18 5.07 12.25 6.21
CA LEU A 18 3.83 12.05 6.94
C LEU A 18 4.02 12.58 8.35
N SER A 19 2.93 13.03 8.98
CA SER A 19 2.97 13.18 10.43
C SER A 19 3.08 11.79 11.07
N PRO A 20 3.74 11.65 12.24
CA PRO A 20 3.84 10.38 12.94
C PRO A 20 2.47 9.71 13.15
N GLU A 21 1.44 10.50 13.49
CA GLU A 21 0.07 10.00 13.68
C GLU A 21 -0.48 9.39 12.40
N LYS A 22 -0.26 10.06 11.25
CA LYS A 22 -0.74 9.55 9.97
C LYS A 22 -0.02 8.28 9.54
N ALA A 23 1.29 8.19 9.81
CA ALA A 23 2.06 6.99 9.55
C ALA A 23 1.52 5.82 10.39
N HIS A 24 1.28 6.02 11.68
CA HIS A 24 0.66 5.02 12.56
C HIS A 24 -0.76 4.63 12.11
N ASP A 25 -1.60 5.59 11.72
CA ASP A 25 -2.95 5.32 11.21
C ASP A 25 -2.91 4.41 9.97
N ILE A 26 -1.94 4.60 9.07
CA ILE A 26 -1.75 3.76 7.90
C ILE A 26 -1.38 2.34 8.30
N LEU A 27 -0.47 2.17 9.27
CA LEU A 27 -0.07 0.86 9.77
C LEU A 27 -1.22 0.11 10.45
N GLN A 28 -2.01 0.81 11.26
CA GLN A 28 -3.20 0.21 11.86
C GLN A 28 -4.23 -0.16 10.80
N ALA A 29 -4.51 0.74 9.87
CA ALA A 29 -5.45 0.50 8.79
C ALA A 29 -5.09 -0.74 7.94
N ILE A 30 -3.83 -0.86 7.52
CA ILE A 30 -3.42 -1.94 6.61
C ILE A 30 -3.45 -3.32 7.28
N THR A 31 -3.20 -3.36 8.59
CA THR A 31 -3.26 -4.60 9.39
C THR A 31 -4.68 -4.98 9.80
N HIS A 32 -5.62 -4.03 9.80
CA HIS A 32 -7.03 -4.24 10.16
C HIS A 32 -7.95 -4.11 8.93
N ASP A 33 -7.62 -4.83 7.86
CA ASP A 33 -8.49 -5.05 6.69
C ASP A 33 -8.92 -3.80 5.90
N LYS A 34 -8.33 -2.61 6.16
CA LYS A 34 -8.65 -1.43 5.36
C LYS A 34 -8.12 -1.60 3.93
N ALA A 35 -8.98 -1.28 2.96
CA ALA A 35 -8.62 -1.22 1.56
C ALA A 35 -7.65 -0.06 1.29
N PHE A 36 -6.57 -0.32 0.56
CA PHE A 36 -5.71 0.73 0.01
C PHE A 36 -5.80 0.72 -1.51
N HIS A 37 -6.18 1.87 -2.06
CA HIS A 37 -6.21 2.11 -3.50
C HIS A 37 -4.98 2.92 -3.91
N CYS A 38 -4.50 2.73 -5.14
CA CYS A 38 -3.41 3.53 -5.67
C CYS A 38 -3.88 4.98 -5.77
N HIS A 39 -3.20 5.89 -5.07
CA HIS A 39 -3.52 7.33 -5.07
C HIS A 39 -3.49 7.96 -6.48
N LYS A 40 -2.82 7.35 -7.47
CA LYS A 40 -2.88 7.82 -8.87
C LYS A 40 -4.16 7.43 -9.60
N THR A 41 -4.98 6.56 -9.01
CA THR A 41 -6.19 5.99 -9.60
C THR A 41 -7.45 6.30 -8.79
N VAL A 42 -7.29 6.99 -7.66
CA VAL A 42 -8.40 7.58 -6.91
C VAL A 42 -8.77 8.90 -7.60
N ASP A 43 -10.06 9.17 -7.70
CA ASP A 43 -10.57 10.38 -8.34
C ASP A 43 -10.62 11.54 -7.35
N TYR A 44 -9.79 12.57 -7.56
CA TYR A 44 -9.71 13.75 -6.70
C TYR A 44 -10.37 14.99 -7.32
N SER A 45 -11.16 14.86 -8.39
CA SER A 45 -11.74 16.03 -9.06
C SER A 45 -12.70 16.83 -8.19
N GLU A 46 -13.32 16.17 -7.20
CA GLU A 46 -14.35 16.75 -6.34
C GLU A 46 -13.88 17.02 -4.89
N SER A 47 -12.81 16.37 -4.42
CA SER A 47 -12.31 16.55 -3.05
C SER A 47 -10.87 16.09 -2.86
N HIS A 48 -10.22 16.57 -1.80
CA HIS A 48 -8.87 16.14 -1.39
C HIS A 48 -8.84 14.73 -0.78
N GLU A 49 -9.97 14.24 -0.27
CA GLU A 49 -10.09 12.86 0.24
C GLU A 49 -10.12 11.84 -0.90
N GLY A 50 -10.64 12.28 -2.06
CA GLY A 50 -10.78 11.46 -3.25
C GLY A 50 -11.95 10.48 -3.16
N ARG A 51 -12.40 10.03 -4.32
CA ARG A 51 -13.47 9.04 -4.49
C ARG A 51 -12.90 7.78 -5.11
N VAL A 52 -13.14 6.64 -4.45
CA VAL A 52 -12.87 5.33 -5.04
C VAL A 52 -13.92 5.06 -6.10
N THR A 53 -13.49 4.71 -7.30
CA THR A 53 -14.35 4.39 -8.44
C THR A 53 -14.03 3.00 -8.98
N VAL A 54 -14.75 2.55 -10.00
CA VAL A 54 -14.46 1.29 -10.71
C VAL A 54 -13.08 1.28 -11.38
N GLU A 55 -12.51 2.47 -11.64
CA GLU A 55 -11.16 2.62 -12.21
C GLU A 55 -10.05 2.60 -11.14
N SER A 56 -10.41 2.69 -9.86
CA SER A 56 -9.47 2.69 -8.76
C SER A 56 -8.88 1.29 -8.57
N LYS A 57 -7.54 1.21 -8.54
CA LYS A 57 -6.80 -0.05 -8.50
C LYS A 57 -6.24 -0.28 -7.10
N LEU A 58 -6.04 -1.54 -6.72
CA LEU A 58 -5.33 -1.90 -5.49
C LEU A 58 -3.93 -1.26 -5.44
N CYS A 59 -3.53 -0.79 -4.26
CA CYS A 59 -2.21 -0.22 -4.03
C CYS A 59 -1.16 -1.34 -3.90
N PHE A 60 -0.41 -1.63 -4.97
CA PHE A 60 0.65 -2.64 -4.92
C PHE A 60 1.81 -2.31 -3.97
N GLY A 61 2.03 -1.02 -3.67
CA GLY A 61 2.97 -0.62 -2.62
C GLY A 61 2.53 -1.10 -1.24
N ALA A 62 1.23 -0.93 -0.92
CA ALA A 62 0.65 -1.41 0.33
C ALA A 62 0.64 -2.95 0.40
N VAL A 63 0.26 -3.61 -0.70
CA VAL A 63 0.27 -5.08 -0.82
C VAL A 63 1.67 -5.63 -0.53
N LEU A 64 2.70 -5.08 -1.20
CA LEU A 64 4.08 -5.54 -1.04
C LEU A 64 4.62 -5.20 0.36
N PHE A 65 4.35 -4.00 0.85
CA PHE A 65 4.74 -3.60 2.20
C PHE A 65 4.18 -4.56 3.25
N LEU A 66 2.88 -4.88 3.20
CA LEU A 66 2.28 -5.81 4.15
C LEU A 66 2.84 -7.23 4.02
N GLU A 67 3.14 -7.69 2.80
CA GLU A 67 3.78 -9.00 2.57
C GLU A 67 5.20 -9.07 3.14
N ASN A 68 5.93 -7.95 3.14
CA ASN A 68 7.27 -7.88 3.72
C ASN A 68 7.22 -7.82 5.26
N THR A 69 6.25 -7.09 5.82
CA THR A 69 6.21 -6.79 7.25
C THR A 69 5.49 -7.87 8.07
N VAL A 70 4.52 -8.58 7.46
CA VAL A 70 3.71 -9.61 8.12
C VAL A 70 3.82 -10.90 7.33
N ARG A 71 4.11 -12.01 8.02
CA ARG A 71 4.19 -13.33 7.37
C ARG A 71 2.86 -13.67 6.70
N GLY A 72 2.86 -13.70 5.36
CA GLY A 72 1.65 -13.92 4.58
C GLY A 72 0.69 -12.73 4.59
N GLY A 73 1.21 -11.51 4.75
CA GLY A 73 0.45 -10.28 4.88
C GLY A 73 -0.56 -10.03 3.76
N CYS A 74 -0.24 -10.38 2.51
CA CYS A 74 -1.22 -10.31 1.42
C CYS A 74 -2.48 -11.15 1.67
N ARG A 75 -2.33 -12.29 2.36
CA ARG A 75 -3.45 -13.17 2.70
C ARG A 75 -4.16 -12.75 3.97
N SER A 76 -3.52 -12.00 4.87
CA SER A 76 -4.13 -11.56 6.12
C SER A 76 -5.13 -10.44 5.89
N ASN A 77 -4.81 -9.46 5.03
CA ASN A 77 -5.74 -8.38 4.68
C ASN A 77 -6.82 -8.87 3.69
N VAL A 78 -8.09 -8.70 4.03
CA VAL A 78 -9.26 -9.19 3.27
C VAL A 78 -9.28 -8.70 1.83
N MET A 79 -8.91 -7.44 1.58
CA MET A 79 -8.97 -6.84 0.26
C MET A 79 -7.86 -7.38 -0.64
N PHE A 80 -6.66 -7.55 -0.09
CA PHE A 80 -5.55 -8.15 -0.83
C PHE A 80 -5.78 -9.64 -1.08
N ARG A 81 -6.38 -10.34 -0.12
CA ARG A 81 -6.84 -11.71 -0.28
C ARG A 81 -7.89 -11.83 -1.38
N PHE A 82 -8.83 -10.89 -1.46
CA PHE A 82 -9.81 -10.87 -2.54
C PHE A 82 -9.13 -10.66 -3.90
N GLY A 83 -8.16 -9.74 -4.01
CA GLY A 83 -7.37 -9.53 -5.23
C GLY A 83 -6.59 -10.78 -5.69
N LEU A 84 -6.09 -11.60 -4.74
CA LEU A 84 -5.50 -12.90 -5.05
C LEU A 84 -6.54 -13.90 -5.58
N ILE A 85 -7.72 -13.97 -4.95
CA ILE A 85 -8.81 -14.90 -5.33
C ILE A 85 -9.41 -14.52 -6.68
N SER A 86 -9.61 -13.23 -6.94
CA SER A 86 -10.11 -12.70 -8.21
C SER A 86 -9.08 -12.76 -9.34
N LYS A 87 -7.84 -13.17 -9.03
CA LYS A 87 -6.70 -13.20 -9.96
C LYS A 87 -6.35 -11.82 -10.53
N GLU A 88 -6.61 -10.75 -9.79
CA GLU A 88 -6.08 -9.41 -10.12
C GLU A 88 -4.55 -9.39 -10.05
N PHE A 89 -3.98 -10.23 -9.18
CA PHE A 89 -2.56 -10.54 -9.11
C PHE A 89 -2.30 -11.91 -8.50
N GLU A 90 -1.07 -12.37 -8.67
CA GLU A 90 -0.51 -13.57 -8.06
C GLU A 90 0.68 -13.17 -7.17
N LEU A 91 1.06 -14.03 -6.23
CA LEU A 91 2.22 -13.76 -5.36
C LEU A 91 3.53 -13.68 -6.15
N ASN A 92 3.62 -14.38 -7.28
CA ASN A 92 4.77 -14.31 -8.16
C ASN A 92 4.86 -12.97 -8.92
N ASP A 93 3.77 -12.19 -8.98
CA ASP A 93 3.82 -10.83 -9.50
C ASP A 93 4.49 -9.86 -8.51
N LEU A 94 4.57 -10.23 -7.23
CA LEU A 94 5.15 -9.39 -6.18
C LEU A 94 6.67 -9.43 -6.27
N ARG A 95 7.25 -8.34 -6.75
CA ARG A 95 8.71 -8.14 -6.79
C ARG A 95 9.20 -7.75 -5.40
N LYS A 96 9.48 -8.75 -4.56
CA LYS A 96 9.93 -8.56 -3.17
C LYS A 96 11.24 -7.78 -3.03
N GLU A 97 12.06 -7.74 -4.08
CA GLU A 97 13.27 -6.92 -4.12
C GLU A 97 13.03 -5.44 -4.51
N GLU A 98 11.78 -5.01 -4.77
CA GLU A 98 11.52 -3.59 -4.98
C GLU A 98 11.86 -2.78 -3.72
N SER A 99 12.27 -1.53 -3.92
CA SER A 99 12.66 -0.56 -2.88
C SER A 99 11.45 -0.11 -2.06
N VAL A 100 10.71 -1.03 -1.47
CA VAL A 100 9.59 -0.83 -0.54
C VAL A 100 10.07 -1.17 0.87
N TYR A 101 9.57 -0.46 1.87
CA TYR A 101 9.88 -0.70 3.27
C TYR A 101 9.66 -2.17 3.66
N GLN A 102 10.55 -2.68 4.52
CA GLN A 102 10.64 -4.10 4.88
C GLN A 102 10.12 -4.37 6.29
N SER A 103 10.00 -3.33 7.12
CA SER A 103 9.41 -3.42 8.45
C SER A 103 8.56 -2.18 8.78
N PHE A 104 7.77 -2.26 9.85
CA PHE A 104 6.97 -1.12 10.31
C PHE A 104 7.86 -0.02 10.90
N GLU A 105 8.91 -0.40 11.60
CA GLU A 105 9.91 0.49 12.18
C GLU A 105 10.59 1.29 11.07
N GLU A 106 11.05 0.62 10.01
CA GLU A 106 11.70 1.27 8.87
C GLU A 106 10.77 2.29 8.20
N PHE A 107 9.49 1.94 8.02
CA PHE A 107 8.50 2.87 7.47
C PHE A 107 8.34 4.10 8.37
N LEU A 108 8.16 3.90 9.69
CA LEU A 108 7.94 4.98 10.63
C LEU A 108 9.13 5.94 10.73
N GLU A 109 10.36 5.41 10.77
CA GLU A 109 11.58 6.20 10.89
C GLU A 109 11.83 7.08 9.66
N GLU A 110 11.52 6.59 8.47
CA GLU A 110 11.89 7.26 7.21
C GLU A 110 10.82 8.21 6.66
N VAL A 111 9.54 7.97 6.98
CA VAL A 111 8.43 8.81 6.47
C VAL A 111 7.99 9.89 7.46
N SER A 112 8.36 9.78 8.73
CA SER A 112 7.95 10.74 9.76
C SER A 112 8.98 11.87 9.89
N TYR A 113 8.51 13.10 10.13
CA TYR A 113 9.36 14.27 10.42
C TYR A 113 9.31 14.67 11.89
#